data_AF-A0A4R0QEE1-F1
#
_entry.id   AF-A0A4R0QEE1-F1
#
_cell.length_a   1.000
_cell.length_b   1.000
_cell.length_c   1.000
_cell.angle_alpha   90.00
_cell.angle_beta   90.00
_cell.angle_gamma   90.00
#
_symmetry.space_group_name_H-M   'P 1'
#
loop_
_entity.id
_entity.type
_entity.pdbx_description
1 polymer ?
#
loop_
_entity_poly.entity_id
_entity_poly.type
_entity_poly.pdbx_seq_one_letter_code
_entity_poly.pdbx_strand_id
1 'polypeptide(L)' 'MNVEKANQISIPIEQIETLRKEIVEDCRLAMKEDTKNVFNGAECISVMMHLKRIADYASNICERVIYIQTGQIVELG' A
#
# COMPACT_ATOMS: atom_id res chain seq x y z
N MET A 1 15.62 13.43 -3.92
CA MET A 1 14.46 13.45 -3.00
C MET A 1 14.81 14.34 -1.81
N ASN A 2 13.95 15.27 -1.40
CA ASN A 2 14.15 16.14 -0.23
C ASN A 2 13.08 15.85 0.84
N VAL A 3 13.27 16.32 2.08
CA VAL A 3 12.32 16.13 3.21
C VAL A 3 10.87 16.45 2.82
N GLU A 4 10.63 17.55 2.11
CA GLU A 4 9.28 17.95 1.69
C GLU A 4 8.60 16.89 0.81
N LYS A 5 9.30 16.37 -0.20
CA LYS A 5 8.77 15.30 -1.06
C LYS A 5 8.64 13.97 -0.31
N ALA A 6 9.54 13.69 0.63
CA ALA A 6 9.46 12.49 1.46
C ALA A 6 8.20 12.52 2.35
N ASN A 7 7.84 13.67 2.92
CA ASN A 7 6.62 13.84 3.72
C ASN A 7 5.33 13.69 2.92
N GLN A 8 5.36 13.90 1.60
CA GLN A 8 4.18 13.79 0.75
C GLN A 8 3.83 12.34 0.38
N ILE A 9 4.70 11.36 0.69
CA ILE A 9 4.49 9.95 0.33
C ILE A 9 3.32 9.31 1.08
N SER A 10 2.92 9.85 2.24
CA SER A 10 1.81 9.33 3.03
C SER A 10 0.49 9.38 2.28
N ILE A 11 0.23 10.45 1.51
CA ILE A 11 -1.00 10.62 0.73
C ILE A 11 -1.23 9.47 -0.26
N PRO A 12 -0.31 9.15 -1.20
CA PRO A 12 -0.51 8.03 -2.10
C PRO A 12 -0.51 6.66 -1.37
N ILE A 13 0.17 6.52 -0.24
CA ILE A 13 0.11 5.29 0.58
C ILE A 13 -1.29 5.07 1.16
N GLU A 14 -1.91 6.11 1.72
CA GLU A 14 -3.29 6.06 2.24
C GLU A 14 -4.29 5.71 1.14
N GLN A 15 -4.09 6.25 -0.07
CA GLN A 15 -4.89 5.91 -1.24
C GLN A 15 -4.75 4.43 -1.62
N ILE A 16 -3.53 3.89 -1.64
CA ILE A 16 -3.28 2.47 -1.89
C ILE A 16 -3.99 1.62 -0.85
N GLU A 17 -3.90 1.96 0.44
CA GLU A 17 -4.55 1.19 1.50
C GLU A 17 -6.08 1.21 1.40
N THR A 18 -6.65 2.36 0.99
CA THR A 18 -8.09 2.51 0.77
C THR A 18 -8.55 1.63 -0.38
N LEU A 19 -7.93 1.77 -1.55
CA LEU A 19 -8.23 0.96 -2.74
C LEU A 19 -8.03 -0.53 -2.48
N ARG A 20 -7.01 -0.89 -1.70
CA ARG A 20 -6.74 -2.28 -1.30
C ARG A 20 -7.92 -2.86 -0.51
N LYS A 21 -8.50 -2.12 0.43
CA LYS A 21 -9.64 -2.59 1.22
C LYS A 21 -10.87 -2.78 0.33
N GLU A 22 -11.15 -1.83 -0.55
CA GLU A 22 -12.28 -1.88 -1.49
C GLU A 22 -12.16 -3.08 -2.43
N ILE A 23 -11.04 -3.21 -3.14
CA ILE A 23 -10.82 -4.29 -4.12
C ILE A 23 -10.84 -5.67 -3.45
N VAL A 24 -10.26 -5.81 -2.25
CA VAL A 24 -10.28 -7.08 -1.53
C VAL A 24 -11.72 -7.46 -1.14
N GLU A 25 -12.55 -6.50 -0.77
CA GLU A 25 -13.95 -6.77 -0.44
C GLU A 25 -14.77 -7.12 -1.68
N ASP A 26 -14.59 -6.39 -2.78
CA ASP A 26 -15.22 -6.71 -4.06
C ASP A 26 -14.85 -8.12 -4.54
N CYS A 27 -13.58 -8.50 -4.41
CA CYS A 27 -13.12 -9.85 -4.71
C CYS A 27 -13.84 -10.88 -3.82
N ARG A 28 -13.98 -10.62 -2.52
CA ARG A 28 -14.68 -11.54 -1.59
C ARG A 28 -16.14 -11.70 -1.94
N LEU A 29 -16.83 -10.61 -2.28
CA LEU A 29 -18.22 -10.65 -2.72
C LEU A 29 -18.34 -11.47 -4.00
N ALA A 30 -17.50 -11.22 -5.01
CA ALA A 30 -17.50 -11.97 -6.26
C ALA A 30 -17.21 -13.47 -6.07
N MET A 31 -16.32 -13.83 -5.14
CA MET A 31 -16.02 -15.22 -4.78
C MET A 31 -17.16 -15.92 -4.04
N LYS A 32 -17.93 -15.15 -3.25
CA LYS A 32 -19.11 -15.65 -2.54
C LYS A 32 -20.31 -15.86 -3.48
N GLU A 33 -20.45 -15.02 -4.49
CA GLU A 33 -21.51 -15.10 -5.50
C GLU A 33 -21.31 -16.26 -6.49
N ASP A 34 -20.09 -16.47 -6.98
CA ASP A 34 -19.77 -17.58 -7.90
C ASP A 34 -18.40 -18.20 -7.56
N THR A 35 -18.39 -19.52 -7.32
CA THR A 35 -17.18 -20.28 -6.99
C THR A 35 -16.14 -20.27 -8.12
N LYS A 36 -16.53 -20.00 -9.36
CA LYS A 36 -15.60 -19.81 -10.49
C LYS A 36 -14.65 -18.62 -10.28
N ASN A 37 -15.06 -17.64 -9.47
CA ASN A 37 -14.24 -16.47 -9.20
C ASN A 37 -13.20 -16.69 -8.11
N VAL A 38 -13.24 -17.82 -7.37
CA VAL A 38 -12.34 -18.08 -6.23
C VAL A 38 -10.87 -17.96 -6.61
N PHE A 39 -10.46 -18.57 -7.72
CA PHE A 39 -9.06 -18.51 -8.16
C PHE A 39 -8.64 -17.09 -8.56
N ASN A 40 -9.43 -16.43 -9.41
CA ASN A 40 -9.13 -15.07 -9.88
C ASN A 40 -9.17 -14.04 -8.74
N GLY A 41 -10.12 -14.19 -7.81
CA GLY A 41 -10.23 -13.34 -6.63
C GLY A 41 -9.03 -13.51 -5.69
N ALA A 42 -8.56 -14.74 -5.48
CA ALA A 42 -7.36 -14.99 -4.70
C ALA A 42 -6.10 -14.36 -5.34
N GLU A 43 -5.93 -14.51 -6.65
CA GLU A 43 -4.82 -13.87 -7.39
C GLU A 43 -4.89 -12.34 -7.33
N CYS A 44 -6.09 -11.76 -7.48
CA CYS A 44 -6.28 -10.32 -7.36
C CYS A 44 -5.91 -9.81 -5.96
N ILE A 45 -6.35 -10.50 -4.90
CA ILE A 45 -5.96 -10.18 -3.53
C ILE A 45 -4.44 -10.28 -3.35
N SER A 46 -3.79 -11.27 -3.96
CA SER A 46 -2.33 -11.41 -3.96
C SER A 46 -1.63 -10.18 -4.57
N VAL A 47 -2.08 -9.73 -5.75
CA VAL A 47 -1.58 -8.52 -6.41
C VAL A 47 -1.72 -7.29 -5.50
N MET A 48 -2.88 -7.14 -4.86
CA MET A 48 -3.13 -6.04 -3.93
C MET A 48 -2.21 -6.07 -2.70
N MET A 49 -1.87 -7.26 -2.18
CA MET A 49 -0.88 -7.40 -1.10
C MET A 49 0.53 -7.00 -1.57
N HIS A 50 0.91 -7.35 -2.80
CA HIS A 50 2.21 -6.94 -3.35
C HIS A 50 2.30 -5.42 -3.54
N LEU A 51 1.22 -4.77 -4.01
CA LEU A 51 1.16 -3.32 -4.12
C LEU A 51 1.32 -2.62 -2.75
N LYS A 52 0.65 -3.14 -1.71
CA LYS A 52 0.83 -2.60 -0.34
C LYS A 52 2.27 -2.71 0.15
N ARG A 53 2.93 -3.84 -0.08
CA ARG A 53 4.37 -4.00 0.26
C ARG A 53 5.25 -2.99 -0.45
N ILE A 54 4.99 -2.72 -1.74
CA ILE A 54 5.75 -1.71 -2.49
C ILE A 54 5.55 -0.32 -1.87
N ALA A 55 4.33 0.02 -1.47
CA ALA A 55 4.01 1.26 -0.77
C ALA A 55 4.78 1.37 0.57
N ASP A 56 4.84 0.28 1.34
CA ASP A 56 5.58 0.23 2.61
C ASP A 56 7.09 0.41 2.40
N TYR A 57 7.65 -0.21 1.36
CA TYR A 57 9.06 0.01 1.01
C TYR A 57 9.33 1.46 0.60
N ALA A 58 8.40 2.11 -0.11
CA ALA A 58 8.52 3.53 -0.44
C ALA A 58 8.49 4.42 0.81
N SER A 59 7.63 4.10 1.80
CA SER A 59 7.60 4.78 3.11
C SER A 59 8.95 4.68 3.80
N ASN A 60 9.47 3.46 3.94
CA ASN A 60 10.75 3.19 4.61
C ASN A 60 11.92 3.95 3.95
N ILE A 61 11.91 4.09 2.62
CA ILE A 61 12.92 4.86 1.90
C ILE A 61 12.79 6.36 2.24
N CYS A 62 11.57 6.89 2.29
CA CYS A 62 11.32 8.29 2.62
C CYS A 62 11.71 8.61 4.07
N GLU A 63 11.37 7.75 5.02
CA GLU A 63 11.79 7.86 6.44
C GLU A 63 13.31 7.91 6.56
N ARG A 64 14.02 7.04 5.82
CA ARG A 64 15.50 7.07 5.77
C ARG A 64 16.05 8.36 5.19
N VAL A 65 15.43 8.91 4.15
CA VAL A 65 15.83 10.20 3.57
C VAL A 65 15.68 11.32 4.60
N ILE A 66 14.57 11.35 5.34
CA ILE A 66 14.34 12.32 6.42
C ILE A 66 15.41 12.17 7.50
N TYR A 67 15.64 10.95 7.98
CA TYR A 67 16.65 10.67 8.98
C TYR A 67 18.05 11.14 8.55
N ILE A 68 18.47 10.85 7.32
CA ILE A 68 19.79 11.26 6.80
C ILE A 68 19.91 12.79 6.76
N GLN A 69 18.83 13.52 6.49
CA GLN A 69 18.84 14.98 6.35
C GLN A 69 18.66 15.73 7.67
N THR A 70 17.87 15.20 8.60
CA THR A 70 17.47 15.91 9.84
C THR A 70 18.01 15.28 11.12
N GLY A 71 18.49 14.03 11.06
CA GLY A 71 18.83 13.21 12.21
C GLY A 71 17.62 12.69 13.00
N GLN A 72 16.39 12.98 12.54
CA GLN A 72 15.17 12.59 13.24
C GLN A 72 14.63 11.27 12.70
N ILE A 73 14.23 10.39 13.63
CA ILE A 73 13.47 9.18 13.30
C ILE A 73 12.00 9.58 13.20
N VAL A 74 11.37 9.26 12.08
CA VAL A 74 9.95 9.51 11.81
C VAL A 74 9.32 8.24 11.29
N GLU A 75 8.01 8.12 11.48
CA GLU A 75 7.18 7.02 10.97
C GLU A 75 6.14 7.66 10.06
N LEU A 76 6.16 7.31 8.77
CA LEU A 76 5.28 7.89 7.74
C LEU A 76 4.10 6.96 7.38
N GLY A 77 4.05 5.78 8.00
CA GLY A 77 3.01 4.76 7.84
C GLY A 77 2.12 4.60 9.06
#